data_AF-A0A0A6VEI9-F1
#
_entry.id   AF-A0A0A6VEI9-F1
#
_cell.length_a   1.000
_cell.length_b   1.000
_cell.length_c   1.000
_cell.angle_alpha   90.00
_cell.angle_beta   90.00
_cell.angle_gamma   90.00
#
_symmetry.space_group_name_H-M   'P 1'
#
loop_
_entity.id
_entity.type
_entity.pdbx_description
1 polymer ?
#
loop_
_entity_poly.entity_id
_entity_poly.type
_entity_poly.pdbx_seq_one_letter_code
_entity_poly.pdbx_strand_id
1 'polypeptide(L)'
;MKKTKLVYGFLIGSTVGAITALLTAPSSGQELRKQISEKKDDWLQDGRDILNNLKDLKESIGKLSTEGKVIVEDVLEEIKHSFQDWQRQVEPSQDAIQVEINEIQKNLADLESKIQKHND
;
A
#
# COMPACT_ATOMS: atom_id res chain seq x y z
N MET A 1 -19.21 -9.73 -10.13
CA MET A 1 -18.82 -8.57 -9.28
C MET A 1 -17.36 -8.24 -9.50
N LYS A 2 -17.05 -6.94 -9.48
CA LYS A 2 -15.79 -6.24 -9.81
C LYS A 2 -14.59 -6.62 -8.89
N LYS A 3 -14.28 -7.91 -8.72
CA LYS A 3 -13.15 -8.37 -7.88
C LYS A 3 -11.80 -7.94 -8.45
N THR A 4 -11.70 -7.86 -9.78
CA THR A 4 -10.47 -7.43 -10.47
C THR A 4 -10.02 -6.04 -10.04
N LYS A 5 -10.92 -5.05 -9.97
CA LYS A 5 -10.56 -3.67 -9.59
C LYS A 5 -10.02 -3.56 -8.16
N LEU A 6 -10.59 -4.29 -7.21
CA LEU A 6 -10.10 -4.33 -5.83
C LEU A 6 -8.73 -4.99 -5.72
N VAL A 7 -8.49 -6.06 -6.46
CA VAL A 7 -7.18 -6.73 -6.49
C VAL A 7 -6.11 -5.82 -7.09
N TYR A 8 -6.40 -5.14 -8.20
CA TYR A 8 -5.46 -4.17 -8.78
C TYR A 8 -5.20 -2.98 -7.86
N GLY A 9 -6.24 -2.44 -7.20
CA GLY A 9 -6.10 -1.38 -6.21
C GLY A 9 -5.25 -1.80 -5.01
N PHE A 10 -5.45 -3.03 -4.51
CA PHE A 10 -4.64 -3.59 -3.43
C PHE A 10 -3.19 -3.78 -3.85
N LEU A 11 -2.93 -4.30 -5.05
CA LEU A 11 -1.57 -4.48 -5.56
C LEU A 11 -0.84 -3.14 -5.63
N ILE A 12 -1.42 -2.15 -6.31
CA ILE A 12 -0.82 -0.83 -6.47
C ILE A 12 -0.62 -0.15 -5.11
N GLY A 13 -1.64 -0.17 -4.25
CA GLY A 13 -1.57 0.43 -2.92
C GLY A 13 -0.55 -0.25 -2.01
N SER A 14 -0.46 -1.58 -2.03
CA SER A 14 0.52 -2.34 -1.24
C SER A 14 1.96 -2.08 -1.71
N THR A 15 2.20 -1.97 -3.02
CA THR A 15 3.52 -1.67 -3.57
C THR A 15 3.98 -0.27 -3.18
N VAL A 16 3.15 0.75 -3.43
CA VAL A 16 3.48 2.13 -3.07
C VAL A 16 3.64 2.26 -1.56
N GLY A 17 2.73 1.68 -0.78
CA GLY A 17 2.79 1.70 0.69
C GLY A 17 4.03 1.01 1.24
N ALA A 18 4.44 -0.14 0.67
CA ALA A 18 5.65 -0.83 1.08
C ALA A 18 6.90 0.00 0.80
N ILE A 19 6.99 0.65 -0.37
CA ILE A 19 8.11 1.53 -0.71
C ILE A 19 8.16 2.71 0.27
N THR A 20 7.04 3.41 0.48
CA THR A 20 6.98 4.54 1.42
C THR A 20 7.32 4.11 2.84
N ALA A 21 6.82 2.95 3.30
CA ALA A 21 7.11 2.42 4.62
C ALA A 21 8.60 2.09 4.77
N LEU A 22 9.22 1.48 3.76
CA LEU A 22 10.67 1.20 3.76
C LEU A 22 11.51 2.47 3.74
N LEU A 23 11.10 3.50 2.99
CA LEU A 23 11.80 4.79 2.92
C LEU A 23 11.65 5.63 4.21
N THR A 24 10.50 5.49 4.89
CA THR A 24 10.17 6.29 6.09
C THR A 24 10.47 5.55 7.39
N ALA A 25 10.75 4.24 7.32
CA ALA A 25 11.06 3.43 8.50
C ALA A 25 12.30 3.98 9.22
N PRO A 26 12.19 4.34 10.52
CA PRO A 26 13.29 4.96 11.27
C PRO A 26 14.39 3.97 11.67
N SER A 27 14.21 2.67 11.43
CA SER A 27 15.10 1.59 11.86
C SER A 27 15.99 1.06 10.73
N SER A 28 17.28 0.84 11.01
CA SER A 28 18.19 0.19 10.06
C SER A 28 17.81 -1.28 9.83
N GLY A 29 18.13 -1.83 8.66
CA GLY A 29 17.79 -3.23 8.33
C GLY A 29 18.41 -4.27 9.27
N GLN A 30 19.56 -3.96 9.89
CA GLN A 30 20.20 -4.84 10.89
C GLN A 30 19.41 -4.86 12.20
N GLU A 31 18.98 -3.68 12.65
CA GLU A 31 18.14 -3.52 13.84
C GLU A 31 16.78 -4.19 13.63
N LEU A 32 16.18 -4.03 12.45
CA LEU A 32 14.92 -4.68 12.09
C LEU A 32 15.05 -6.22 12.09
N ARG A 33 16.12 -6.78 11.50
CA ARG A 33 16.36 -8.23 11.52
C ARG A 33 16.57 -8.76 12.95
N LYS A 34 17.28 -8.00 13.78
CA LYS A 34 17.48 -8.33 15.18
C LYS A 34 16.16 -8.33 15.96
N GLN A 35 15.35 -7.28 15.81
CA GLN A 35 14.03 -7.19 16.44
C GLN A 35 13.09 -8.29 15.96
N ILE A 36 13.09 -8.62 14.66
CA ILE A 36 12.32 -9.75 14.12
C ILE A 36 12.77 -11.05 14.77
N SER A 37 14.08 -11.29 14.92
CA SER A 37 14.57 -12.51 15.55
C SER A 37 14.23 -12.59 17.04
N GLU A 38 14.25 -11.47 17.76
CA GLU A 38 14.01 -11.40 19.19
C GLU A 38 12.51 -11.40 19.55
N LYS A 39 11.66 -10.85 18.68
CA LYS A 39 10.22 -10.65 18.92
C LYS A 39 9.32 -11.44 17.97
N LYS A 40 9.87 -12.42 17.23
CA LYS A 40 9.14 -13.21 16.24
C LYS A 40 7.83 -13.79 16.81
N ASP A 41 7.92 -14.38 18.00
CA ASP A 41 6.77 -15.05 18.61
C ASP A 41 5.70 -14.05 19.08
N ASP A 42 6.11 -12.90 19.62
CA ASP A 42 5.23 -11.77 19.94
C ASP A 42 4.52 -11.26 18.67
N TRP A 43 5.26 -11.05 17.57
CA TRP A 43 4.71 -10.59 16.31
C TRP A 43 3.72 -11.59 15.70
N LEU A 44 3.99 -12.90 15.86
CA LEU A 44 3.07 -13.95 15.44
C LEU A 44 1.81 -14.02 16.31
N GLN A 45 1.90 -13.64 17.57
CA GLN A 45 0.75 -13.55 18.47
C GLN A 45 -0.06 -12.29 18.17
N ASP A 46 0.57 -11.13 18.10
CA ASP A 46 -0.05 -9.85 17.73
C ASP A 46 -0.74 -9.95 16.37
N GLY A 47 -0.08 -10.58 15.39
CA GLY A 47 -0.68 -10.85 14.08
C GLY A 47 -1.91 -11.75 14.14
N ARG A 48 -1.90 -12.78 15.01
CA ARG A 48 -3.07 -13.63 15.25
C ARG A 48 -4.21 -12.85 15.92
N ASP A 49 -3.90 -12.00 16.88
CA ASP A 49 -4.89 -11.17 17.57
C ASP A 49 -5.49 -10.13 16.63
N ILE A 50 -4.68 -9.50 15.77
CA ILE A 50 -5.16 -8.63 14.70
C ILE A 50 -6.07 -9.39 13.74
N LEU A 51 -5.69 -10.59 13.30
CA LEU A 51 -6.51 -11.41 12.41
C LEU A 51 -7.85 -11.81 13.05
N ASN A 52 -7.86 -12.09 14.36
CA ASN A 52 -9.08 -12.38 15.11
C ASN A 52 -9.96 -11.13 15.23
N ASN A 53 -9.38 -9.99 15.63
CA ASN A 53 -10.09 -8.71 15.70
C ASN A 53 -10.66 -8.28 14.34
N LEU A 54 -9.95 -8.53 13.24
CA LEU A 54 -10.44 -8.26 11.89
C LEU A 54 -11.60 -9.18 11.49
N LYS A 55 -11.60 -10.46 11.94
CA LYS A 55 -12.74 -11.35 11.74
C LYS A 55 -13.96 -10.85 12.51
N ASP A 56 -13.77 -10.44 13.76
CA ASP A 56 -14.85 -9.92 14.61
C ASP A 56 -15.40 -8.59 14.06
N LEU A 57 -14.51 -7.72 13.58
CA LEU A 57 -14.88 -6.49 12.89
C LEU A 57 -15.65 -6.78 11.60
N LYS A 58 -15.20 -7.76 10.80
CA LYS A 58 -15.89 -8.17 9.57
C LYS A 58 -17.28 -8.74 9.86
N GLU A 59 -17.43 -9.51 10.92
CA GLU A 59 -18.73 -10.04 11.34
C GLU A 59 -19.65 -8.92 11.83
N SER A 60 -19.11 -7.98 12.61
CA SER A 60 -19.82 -6.80 13.10
C SER A 60 -20.24 -5.87 11.95
N ILE A 61 -19.35 -5.61 10.98
CA ILE A 61 -19.65 -4.88 9.75
C ILE A 61 -20.66 -5.64 8.89
N GLY A 62 -20.62 -6.97 8.86
CA GLY A 62 -21.62 -7.78 8.16
C GLY A 62 -23.02 -7.62 8.75
N LYS A 63 -23.13 -7.60 10.08
CA LYS A 63 -24.40 -7.36 10.80
C LYS A 63 -24.85 -5.90 10.63
N LEU A 64 -23.95 -4.94 10.84
CA LEU A 64 -24.19 -3.50 10.65
C LEU A 64 -24.49 -3.13 9.19
N SER A 65 -23.90 -3.78 8.19
CA SER A 65 -24.19 -3.51 6.76
C SER A 65 -25.57 -4.01 6.34
N THR A 66 -26.15 -4.96 7.08
CA THR A 66 -27.50 -5.46 6.82
C THR A 66 -28.56 -4.45 7.31
N GLU A 67 -28.24 -3.62 8.31
CA GLU A 67 -29.11 -2.55 8.83
C GLU A 67 -28.67 -1.12 8.41
N GLY A 68 -27.42 -0.94 7.99
CA GLY A 68 -26.72 0.34 7.83
C GLY A 68 -26.41 0.71 6.38
N LYS A 69 -27.44 0.70 5.52
CA LYS A 69 -27.33 1.09 4.11
C LYS A 69 -26.83 2.54 3.92
N VAL A 70 -26.93 3.39 4.94
CA VAL A 70 -26.68 4.84 4.87
C VAL A 70 -25.18 5.21 4.89
N ILE A 71 -24.33 4.53 5.67
CA ILE A 71 -22.92 4.95 5.85
C ILE A 71 -22.05 4.56 4.65
N VAL A 72 -22.38 3.44 3.99
CA VAL A 72 -21.60 2.96 2.84
C VAL A 72 -21.81 3.86 1.63
N GLU A 73 -22.98 4.48 1.47
CA GLU A 73 -23.25 5.40 0.35
C GLU A 73 -22.45 6.70 0.47
N ASP A 74 -22.40 7.32 1.66
CA ASP A 74 -21.62 8.55 1.91
C ASP A 74 -20.11 8.33 1.72
N VAL A 75 -19.57 7.23 2.25
CA VAL A 75 -18.14 6.90 2.08
C VAL A 75 -17.82 6.61 0.62
N LEU A 76 -18.73 5.94 -0.10
CA LEU A 76 -18.55 5.69 -1.53
C LEU A 76 -18.61 6.99 -2.35
N GLU A 77 -19.43 7.97 -1.95
CA GLU A 77 -19.45 9.30 -2.58
C GLU A 77 -18.15 10.08 -2.34
N GLU A 78 -17.64 10.13 -1.11
CA GLU A 78 -16.36 10.80 -0.81
C GLU A 78 -15.17 10.19 -1.57
N ILE A 79 -15.12 8.85 -1.65
CA ILE A 79 -14.09 8.13 -2.41
C ILE A 79 -14.20 8.47 -3.90
N LYS A 80 -15.42 8.54 -4.43
CA LYS A 80 -15.66 8.86 -5.84
C LYS A 80 -15.27 10.31 -6.14
N HIS A 81 -15.54 11.23 -5.23
CA HIS A 81 -15.16 12.63 -5.34
C HIS A 81 -13.63 12.79 -5.31
N SER A 82 -12.98 12.15 -4.34
CA SER A 82 -11.52 12.14 -4.22
C SER A 82 -10.84 11.54 -5.46
N PHE A 83 -11.42 10.49 -6.03
CA PHE A 83 -10.93 9.89 -7.27
C PHE A 83 -11.12 10.81 -8.48
N GLN A 84 -12.25 11.52 -8.59
CA GLN A 84 -12.49 12.50 -9.65
C GLN A 84 -11.62 13.75 -9.54
N ASP A 85 -11.33 14.19 -8.31
CA ASP A 85 -10.42 15.30 -8.05
C ASP A 85 -8.98 14.90 -8.33
N TRP A 86 -8.58 13.67 -7.99
CA TRP A 86 -7.29 13.10 -8.39
C TRP A 86 -7.18 12.99 -9.91
N GLN A 87 -8.21 12.47 -10.59
CA GLN A 87 -8.23 12.35 -12.05
C GLN A 87 -8.11 13.72 -12.72
N ARG A 88 -8.85 14.74 -12.26
CA ARG A 88 -8.77 16.12 -12.80
C ARG A 88 -7.41 16.77 -12.58
N GLN A 89 -6.72 16.46 -11.48
CA GLN A 89 -5.39 16.98 -11.18
C GLN A 89 -4.29 16.27 -11.97
N VAL A 90 -4.45 14.96 -12.20
CA VAL A 90 -3.48 14.11 -12.89
C VAL A 90 -3.60 14.18 -14.42
N GLU A 91 -4.80 14.44 -14.98
CA GLU A 91 -5.02 14.55 -16.43
C GLU A 91 -4.06 15.53 -17.15
N PRO A 92 -3.86 16.77 -16.67
CA PRO A 92 -2.90 17.69 -17.29
C PRO A 92 -1.43 17.41 -16.95
N SER A 93 -1.16 16.52 -15.98
CA SER A 93 0.19 16.19 -15.51
C SER A 93 0.66 14.79 -15.92
N GLN A 94 -0.10 14.07 -16.76
CA GLN A 94 0.30 12.79 -17.34
C GLN A 94 1.66 12.87 -18.07
N ASP A 95 1.91 13.96 -18.80
CA ASP A 95 3.18 14.17 -19.48
C ASP A 95 4.34 14.34 -18.48
N ALA A 96 4.12 15.06 -17.37
CA ALA A 96 5.12 15.26 -16.32
C ALA A 96 5.42 13.96 -15.55
N ILE A 97 4.37 13.18 -15.24
CA ILE A 97 4.50 11.88 -14.58
C ILE A 97 5.22 10.88 -15.50
N GLN A 98 4.96 10.92 -16.80
CA GLN A 98 5.66 10.07 -17.77
C GLN A 98 7.15 10.41 -17.86
N VAL A 99 7.50 11.70 -17.75
CA VAL A 99 8.89 12.18 -17.68
C VAL A 99 9.56 11.70 -16.40
N GLU A 100 8.93 11.89 -15.24
CA GLU A 100 9.49 11.45 -13.94
C GLU A 100 9.66 9.92 -13.87
N ILE A 101 8.70 9.14 -14.38
CA ILE A 101 8.82 7.68 -14.46
C ILE A 101 9.99 7.25 -15.35
N ASN A 102 10.19 7.93 -16.50
CA ASN A 102 11.31 7.64 -17.39
C ASN A 102 12.67 7.99 -16.75
N GLU A 103 12.76 9.10 -16.00
CA GLU A 103 13.97 9.47 -15.27
C GLU A 103 14.28 8.50 -14.13
N ILE A 104 13.26 8.07 -13.38
CA ILE A 104 13.41 7.07 -12.33
C ILE A 104 13.92 5.73 -12.91
N GLN A 105 13.34 5.28 -14.03
CA GLN A 105 13.80 4.06 -14.72
C GLN A 105 15.26 4.17 -15.18
N LYS A 106 15.65 5.32 -15.74
CA LYS A 106 17.02 5.58 -16.18
C LYS A 106 18.01 5.56 -15.01
N ASN A 107 17.65 6.18 -13.89
CA ASN A 107 18.50 6.24 -12.71
C ASN A 107 18.63 4.86 -12.05
N LEU A 108 17.57 4.05 -12.04
CA LEU A 108 17.62 2.67 -11.56
C LEU A 108 18.52 1.78 -12.42
N ALA A 109 18.44 1.90 -13.75
CA ALA A 109 19.32 1.15 -14.66
C ALA A 109 20.80 1.52 -14.50
N ASP A 110 21.10 2.81 -14.27
CA ASP A 110 22.46 3.28 -14.01
C ASP A 110 22.99 2.78 -12.66
N LEU A 111 22.13 2.74 -11.63
CA LEU A 111 22.44 2.16 -10.32
C LEU A 111 22.69 0.65 -10.42
N GLU A 112 21.86 -0.10 -11.15
CA GLU A 112 22.06 -1.53 -11.39
C GLU A 112 23.36 -1.82 -12.13
N SER A 113 23.69 -1.02 -13.16
CA SER A 113 24.94 -1.15 -13.90
C SER A 113 26.17 -0.87 -13.03
N LYS A 114 26.10 0.15 -12.16
CA LYS A 114 27.18 0.49 -11.23
C LYS A 114 27.36 -0.56 -10.14
N ILE A 115 26.28 -1.16 -9.66
CA ILE A 115 26.33 -2.24 -8.68
C ILE A 115 26.87 -3.53 -9.31
N GLN A 116 26.48 -3.87 -10.55
CA GLN A 116 27.03 -5.03 -11.25
C GLN A 116 28.52 -4.86 -11.59
N LYS A 117 28.95 -3.69 -12.04
CA LYS A 117 30.38 -3.42 -12.33
C LYS A 117 31.29 -3.39 -11.11
N HIS A 118 30.73 -3.30 -9.90
CA HIS A 118 31.52 -3.31 -8.67
C HIS A 118 31.61 -4.71 -8.03
N ASN A 119 30.89 -5.70 -8.57
CA ASN A 119 30.85 -7.09 -8.09
C ASN A 119 31.60 -8.08 -9.00
N ASP A 120 32.29 -7.60 -10.05
CA ASP A 120 33.32 -8.30 -10.83
C ASP A 120 34.70 -7.65 -10.54
#